data_AF-A0A661CCG1-F1
#
_entry.id   AF-A0A661CCG1-F1
#
_cell.length_a   1.000
_cell.length_b   1.000
_cell.length_c   1.000
_cell.angle_alpha   90.00
_cell.angle_beta   90.00
_cell.angle_gamma   90.00
#
_symmetry.space_group_name_H-M   'P 1'
#
loop_
_entity.id
_entity.type
_entity.pdbx_description
1 polymer ?
#
loop_
_entity_poly.entity_id
_entity_poly.type
_entity_poly.pdbx_seq_one_letter_code
_entity_poly.pdbx_strand_id
1 'polypeptide(L)'
;MTGMADENITRGTMLALSCTGCHGTNEQSPGAIPTITGKSADYLTMILKDFRAGNIFSTVMERQAKGYTDEEIQFIAEYFASTATK
;
A
#
# COMPACT_ATOMS: atom_id res chain seq x y z
N MET A 1 7.11 12.78 23.71
CA MET A 1 6.59 13.53 22.53
C MET A 1 6.36 12.55 21.37
N THR A 2 5.50 11.55 21.56
CA THR A 2 5.39 10.36 20.69
C THR A 2 4.08 10.28 19.89
N GLY A 3 3.26 11.35 19.90
CA GLY A 3 1.86 11.28 19.42
C GLY A 3 1.64 11.20 17.92
N MET A 4 2.52 11.75 17.08
CA MET A 4 2.25 11.87 15.62
C MET A 4 2.69 10.63 14.81
N ALA A 5 3.77 9.96 15.22
CA ALA A 5 4.24 8.76 14.54
C ALA A 5 3.29 7.56 14.77
N ASP A 6 2.69 7.48 15.96
CA ASP A 6 1.72 6.45 16.34
C ASP A 6 0.37 6.64 15.59
N GLU A 7 -0.07 7.89 15.43
CA GLU A 7 -1.28 8.22 14.68
C GLU A 7 -1.15 7.93 13.17
N ASN A 8 0.00 8.27 12.58
CA ASN A 8 0.28 7.98 11.16
C ASN A 8 0.38 6.48 10.89
N ILE A 9 0.99 5.71 11.81
CA ILE A 9 1.01 4.24 11.72
C ILE A 9 -0.40 3.68 11.86
N THR A 10 -1.23 4.24 12.73
CA THR A 10 -2.63 3.81 12.90
C THR A 10 -3.46 4.08 11.62
N ARG A 11 -3.33 5.26 11.02
CA ARG A 11 -3.99 5.59 9.74
C ARG A 11 -3.48 4.72 8.59
N GLY A 12 -2.16 4.57 8.47
CA GLY A 12 -1.54 3.69 7.47
C GLY A 12 -1.99 2.25 7.60
N THR A 13 -2.11 1.74 8.83
CA THR A 13 -2.64 0.39 9.11
C THR A 13 -4.07 0.24 8.60
N MET A 14 -4.96 1.18 8.94
CA MET A 14 -6.37 1.11 8.51
C MET A 14 -6.53 1.15 6.99
N LEU A 15 -5.75 1.98 6.32
CA LEU A 15 -5.75 2.08 4.86
C LEU A 15 -5.17 0.81 4.21
N ALA A 16 -4.04 0.32 4.72
CA ALA A 16 -3.35 -0.85 4.19
C ALA A 16 -4.13 -2.17 4.38
N LEU A 17 -4.92 -2.29 5.46
CA LEU A 17 -5.77 -3.46 5.68
C LEU A 17 -6.73 -3.71 4.52
N SER A 18 -7.24 -2.65 3.88
CA SER A 18 -8.11 -2.77 2.70
C SER A 18 -7.43 -3.49 1.53
N CYS A 19 -6.11 -3.36 1.39
CA CYS A 19 -5.36 -3.96 0.29
C CYS A 19 -5.25 -5.49 0.45
N THR A 20 -5.26 -5.99 1.69
CA THR A 20 -5.13 -7.42 1.99
C THR A 20 -6.33 -8.24 1.52
N GLY A 21 -7.50 -7.62 1.33
CA GLY A 21 -8.69 -8.28 0.79
C GLY A 21 -8.52 -8.81 -0.64
N CYS A 22 -7.60 -8.23 -1.42
CA CYS A 22 -7.27 -8.69 -2.76
C CYS A 22 -5.85 -9.24 -2.87
N HIS A 23 -4.88 -8.63 -2.18
CA HIS A 23 -3.46 -8.98 -2.28
C HIS A 23 -3.01 -10.05 -1.29
N GLY A 24 -3.94 -10.56 -0.49
CA GLY A 24 -3.68 -11.57 0.54
C GLY A 24 -3.09 -10.98 1.81
N THR A 25 -3.06 -11.80 2.85
CA THR A 25 -2.39 -11.54 4.12
C THR A 25 -1.07 -12.31 4.14
N ASN A 26 0.01 -11.73 4.65
CA ASN A 26 1.29 -12.40 4.91
C ASN A 26 1.88 -13.11 3.67
N GLU A 27 2.34 -12.31 2.69
CA GLU A 27 3.24 -12.76 1.61
C GLU A 27 2.65 -13.70 0.54
N GLN A 28 1.47 -14.27 0.78
CA GLN A 28 0.78 -15.12 -0.18
C GLN A 28 -0.49 -14.45 -0.70
N SER A 29 -0.37 -13.92 -1.90
CA SER A 29 -1.53 -13.52 -2.68
C SER A 29 -2.23 -14.74 -3.28
N PRO A 30 -3.58 -14.79 -3.28
CA PRO A 30 -4.33 -15.86 -3.91
C PRO A 30 -4.27 -15.74 -5.45
N GLY A 31 -3.29 -16.37 -6.07
CA GLY A 31 -3.25 -16.57 -7.53
C GLY A 31 -2.63 -15.41 -8.31
N ALA A 32 -3.40 -14.77 -9.20
CA ALA A 32 -2.88 -13.84 -10.22
C ALA A 32 -2.58 -12.42 -9.70
N ILE A 33 -3.02 -12.07 -8.50
CA ILE A 33 -2.76 -10.77 -7.88
C ILE A 33 -1.35 -10.81 -7.28
N PRO A 34 -0.52 -9.77 -7.42
CA PRO A 34 0.84 -9.80 -6.87
C PRO A 34 0.84 -9.55 -5.35
N THR A 35 1.77 -10.19 -4.66
CA THR A 35 2.08 -9.89 -3.25
C THR A 35 2.62 -8.47 -3.09
N ILE A 36 2.13 -7.74 -2.07
CA ILE A 36 2.58 -6.37 -1.74
C ILE A 36 3.72 -6.39 -0.71
N THR A 37 3.70 -7.31 0.25
CA THR A 37 4.72 -7.43 1.30
C THR A 37 6.11 -7.71 0.70
N GLY A 38 7.16 -7.28 1.40
CA GLY A 38 8.55 -7.42 0.94
C GLY A 38 9.05 -6.28 0.04
N LYS A 39 8.20 -5.31 -0.30
CA LYS A 39 8.54 -4.16 -1.14
C LYS A 39 8.91 -2.95 -0.28
N SER A 40 9.87 -2.14 -0.75
CA SER A 40 10.24 -0.90 -0.06
C SER A 40 9.12 0.14 -0.14
N ALA A 41 9.08 1.06 0.83
CA ALA A 41 8.12 2.16 0.84
C ALA A 41 8.25 2.99 -0.44
N ASP A 42 9.47 3.31 -0.88
CA ASP A 42 9.71 4.06 -2.12
C ASP A 42 9.11 3.39 -3.35
N TYR A 43 9.29 2.07 -3.48
CA TYR A 43 8.73 1.29 -4.57
C TYR A 43 7.19 1.33 -4.54
N LEU A 44 6.61 1.14 -3.36
CA LEU A 44 5.17 1.13 -3.17
C LEU A 44 4.54 2.50 -3.45
N THR A 45 5.16 3.58 -2.97
CA THR A 45 4.74 4.95 -3.27
C THR A 45 4.80 5.23 -4.77
N MET A 46 5.91 4.87 -5.43
CA MET A 46 6.07 5.04 -6.88
C MET A 46 4.99 4.30 -7.65
N ILE A 47 4.82 2.99 -7.42
CA ILE A 47 3.89 2.17 -8.21
C ILE A 47 2.43 2.58 -7.98
N LEU A 48 2.05 2.98 -6.76
CA LEU A 48 0.70 3.48 -6.46
C LEU A 48 0.42 4.81 -7.17
N LYS A 49 1.40 5.72 -7.22
CA LYS A 49 1.30 6.97 -7.98
C LYS A 49 1.18 6.72 -9.48
N ASP A 50 1.93 5.77 -10.01
CA ASP A 50 1.86 5.38 -11.43
C ASP A 50 0.51 4.75 -11.80
N PHE A 51 -0.04 3.89 -10.92
CA PHE A 51 -1.41 3.41 -11.10
C PHE A 51 -2.42 4.56 -11.04
N ARG A 52 -2.29 5.49 -10.10
CA ARG A 52 -3.21 6.63 -9.99
C ARG A 52 -3.17 7.52 -11.23
N ALA A 53 -1.98 7.74 -11.78
CA ALA A 53 -1.75 8.54 -12.99
C ALA A 53 -2.17 7.82 -14.28
N GLY A 54 -2.39 6.50 -14.25
CA GLY A 54 -2.63 5.70 -15.45
C GLY A 54 -1.38 5.44 -16.28
N ASN A 55 -0.18 5.62 -15.70
CA ASN A 55 1.10 5.35 -16.36
C ASN A 55 1.33 3.84 -16.58
N ILE A 56 0.70 3.02 -15.73
CA ILE A 56 0.78 1.56 -15.80
C ILE A 56 -0.63 1.01 -15.93
N PHE A 57 -0.84 0.19 -16.95
CA PHE A 57 -2.11 -0.48 -17.15
C PHE A 57 -2.40 -1.41 -15.97
N SER A 58 -3.60 -1.30 -15.43
CA SER A 58 -4.16 -2.27 -14.49
C SER A 58 -5.66 -2.36 -14.65
N THR A 59 -6.21 -3.55 -14.39
CA THR A 59 -7.66 -3.77 -14.47
C THR A 59 -8.41 -3.18 -13.27
N VAL A 60 -7.76 -3.13 -12.10
CA VAL A 60 -8.36 -2.72 -10.82
C VAL A 60 -7.58 -1.59 -10.15
N MET A 61 -6.24 -1.67 -10.13
CA MET A 61 -5.42 -0.80 -9.29
C MET A 61 -5.47 0.68 -9.68
N GLU A 62 -5.67 1.04 -10.94
CA GLU A 62 -5.84 2.43 -11.36
C GLU A 62 -7.01 3.09 -10.63
N ARG A 63 -8.16 2.41 -10.57
CA ARG A 63 -9.36 2.90 -9.88
C ARG A 63 -9.17 2.94 -8.37
N GLN A 64 -8.48 1.95 -7.81
CA GLN A 64 -8.18 1.91 -6.38
C GLN A 64 -7.24 3.04 -5.97
N ALA A 65 -6.15 3.24 -6.72
CA ALA A 65 -5.15 4.26 -6.43
C ALA A 65 -5.69 5.69 -6.53
N LYS A 66 -6.72 5.92 -7.37
CA LYS A 66 -7.46 7.20 -7.45
C LYS A 66 -8.23 7.56 -6.17
N GLY A 67 -8.50 6.59 -5.29
CA GLY A 67 -9.15 6.84 -4.01
C GLY A 67 -8.25 7.42 -2.92
N TYR A 68 -6.93 7.49 -3.15
CA TYR A 68 -5.95 7.89 -2.13
C TYR A 68 -5.21 9.17 -2.51
N THR A 69 -5.04 10.03 -1.51
CA THR A 69 -4.16 11.20 -1.57
C THR A 69 -2.69 10.81 -1.55
N ASP A 70 -1.79 11.76 -1.85
CA ASP A 70 -0.34 11.51 -1.77
C ASP A 70 0.13 11.09 -0.37
N GLU A 71 -0.47 11.69 0.65
CA GLU A 71 -0.15 11.42 2.05
C GLU A 71 -0.63 10.03 2.47
N GLU A 72 -1.84 9.64 2.04
CA GLU A 72 -2.36 8.29 2.29
C GLU A 72 -1.57 7.21 1.55
N ILE A 73 -1.13 7.47 0.31
CA ILE A 73 -0.24 6.55 -0.42
C ILE A 73 1.06 6.34 0.36
N GLN A 74 1.62 7.42 0.91
CA GLN A 74 2.84 7.35 1.72
C GLN A 74 2.62 6.49 2.98
N PHE A 75 1.52 6.68 3.70
CA PHE A 75 1.20 5.87 4.88
C PHE A 75 0.98 4.39 4.56
N ILE A 76 0.30 4.08 3.45
CA ILE A 76 0.12 2.70 2.98
C ILE A 76 1.48 2.05 2.67
N ALA A 77 2.34 2.77 1.96
CA ALA A 77 3.66 2.31 1.57
C ALA A 77 4.56 2.04 2.79
N GLU A 78 4.58 2.97 3.74
CA GLU A 78 5.34 2.84 4.99
C GLU A 78 4.86 1.66 5.83
N TYR A 79 3.54 1.47 5.94
CA TYR A 79 2.98 0.31 6.62
C TYR A 79 3.49 -1.00 6.01
N PHE A 80 3.31 -1.20 4.71
CA PHE A 80 3.70 -2.46 4.06
C PHE A 80 5.22 -2.69 4.09
N ALA A 81 6.02 -1.63 3.98
CA ALA A 81 7.46 -1.70 4.15
C ALA A 81 7.85 -2.08 5.58
N SER A 82 7.14 -1.58 6.59
CA SER A 82 7.38 -1.94 8.00
C SER A 82 6.99 -3.40 8.31
N THR A 83 6.01 -3.94 7.59
CA THR A 83 5.63 -5.36 7.67
C THR A 83 6.53 -6.29 6.85
N ALA A 84 7.47 -5.74 6.06
CA ALA A 84 8.29 -6.51 5.11
C ALA A 84 9.38 -7.39 5.76
N THR A 85 9.51 -7.37 7.09
CA THR A 85 10.46 -8.24 7.81
C THR A 85 10.01 -8.44 9.26
N LYS A 86 9.51 -9.63 9.55
CA LYS A 86 9.78 -10.35 10.79
C LYS A 86 9.82 -11.84 10.54
#